data_AF-A0A3N5SNZ6-F1
#
_entry.id   AF-A0A3N5SNZ6-F1
#
_cell.length_a   1.000
_cell.length_b   1.000
_cell.length_c   1.000
_cell.angle_alpha   90.00
_cell.angle_beta   90.00
_cell.angle_gamma   90.00
#
_symmetry.space_group_name_H-M   'P 1'
#
loop_
_entity.id
_entity.type
_entity.pdbx_description
1 polymer ?
#
loop_
_entity_poly.entity_id
_entity_poly.type
_entity_poly.pdbx_seq_one_letter_code
_entity_poly.pdbx_strand_id
1 'polypeptide(L)'
;MFDLQVWQWIVVAVVAVAAVGGMSLALVRLFSRRASGKATLRRATAVESGLVGGVVPEGARVFDGWSYRVGARFAGRVRIAVYVDRVAVSGPRVPRWLYEAWMWVQGLLLALVAPALVAAVVSLDWRWLVVAIALLIVSLGVSAGGAGLWPGLGEVLHEKGHFHALEFPRASVREVDVGKGWSKGGLEVVLLPYRAGIDKLAEGLAVSFFAPDELGREVRFAIDTYTPEYARELAGLLAGSAAGEPGQAAQR
;
A
#
# COMPACT_ATOMS: atom_id res chain seq x y z
N MET A 1 -15.34 -37.83 2.52
CA MET A 1 -15.87 -36.81 3.45
C MET A 1 -14.91 -36.78 4.63
N PHE A 2 -14.50 -35.61 5.11
CA PHE A 2 -13.49 -35.53 6.19
C PHE A 2 -14.12 -36.03 7.50
N ASP A 3 -13.69 -37.19 8.01
CA ASP A 3 -14.14 -37.73 9.30
C ASP A 3 -13.34 -37.09 10.43
N LEU A 4 -13.78 -35.90 10.85
CA LEU A 4 -13.25 -35.22 12.02
C LEU A 4 -14.15 -35.48 13.23
N GLN A 5 -13.54 -35.82 14.36
CA GLN A 5 -14.20 -35.84 15.66
C GLN A 5 -14.64 -34.42 16.05
N VAL A 6 -15.68 -34.32 16.90
CA VAL A 6 -16.26 -33.03 17.30
C VAL A 6 -15.21 -32.06 17.85
N TRP A 7 -14.27 -32.54 18.68
CA TRP A 7 -13.22 -31.67 19.23
C TRP A 7 -12.25 -31.15 18.15
N GLN A 8 -11.94 -31.96 17.12
CA GLN A 8 -11.09 -31.54 16.00
C GLN A 8 -11.78 -30.43 15.21
N TRP A 9 -13.09 -30.57 14.96
CA TRP A 9 -13.90 -29.52 14.34
C TRP A 9 -13.88 -28.23 15.14
N ILE A 10 -14.03 -28.30 16.47
CA ILE A 10 -13.99 -27.13 17.34
C ILE A 10 -12.62 -26.42 17.24
N VAL A 11 -11.52 -27.17 17.32
CA VAL A 11 -10.17 -26.59 17.22
C VAL A 11 -9.95 -25.92 15.87
N VAL A 12 -10.29 -26.59 14.77
CA VAL A 12 -10.17 -26.01 13.41
C VAL A 12 -11.05 -24.76 13.27
N ALA A 13 -12.28 -24.79 13.78
CA ALA A 13 -13.21 -23.66 13.72
C ALA A 13 -12.69 -22.45 14.51
N VAL A 14 -12.14 -22.65 15.70
CA VAL A 14 -11.54 -21.57 16.50
C VAL A 14 -10.38 -20.91 15.75
N VAL A 15 -9.49 -21.71 15.16
CA VAL A 15 -8.37 -21.17 14.36
C VAL A 15 -8.88 -20.46 13.11
N ALA A 16 -9.90 -21.00 12.43
CA ALA A 16 -10.49 -20.36 11.26
C ALA A 16 -11.10 -19.00 11.61
N VAL A 17 -11.86 -18.91 12.70
CA VAL A 17 -12.45 -17.65 13.19
C VAL A 17 -11.36 -16.64 13.53
N ALA A 18 -10.29 -17.06 14.22
CA ALA A 18 -9.18 -16.18 14.58
C ALA A 18 -8.43 -15.67 13.34
N ALA A 19 -8.10 -16.56 12.40
CA ALA A 19 -7.33 -16.23 11.20
C ALA A 19 -8.13 -15.34 10.24
N VAL A 20 -9.36 -15.75 9.90
CA VAL A 20 -10.24 -15.00 8.98
C VAL A 20 -10.69 -13.70 9.65
N GLY A 21 -11.01 -13.72 10.94
CA GLY A 21 -11.39 -12.52 11.70
C GLY A 21 -10.24 -11.51 11.78
N GLY A 22 -9.02 -11.95 12.06
CA GLY A 22 -7.83 -11.11 12.08
C GLY A 22 -7.52 -10.50 10.70
N MET A 23 -7.57 -11.30 9.64
CA MET A 23 -7.39 -10.82 8.26
C MET A 23 -8.48 -9.82 7.86
N SER A 24 -9.74 -10.13 8.17
CA SER A 24 -10.88 -9.26 7.86
C SER A 24 -10.78 -7.92 8.59
N LEU A 25 -10.41 -7.93 9.86
CA LEU A 25 -10.18 -6.72 10.64
C LEU A 25 -9.05 -5.88 10.05
N ALA A 26 -7.96 -6.50 9.60
CA ALA A 26 -6.85 -5.82 8.96
C ALA A 26 -7.26 -5.16 7.64
N LEU A 27 -8.02 -5.87 6.79
CA LEU A 27 -8.53 -5.34 5.52
C LEU A 27 -9.55 -4.21 5.73
N VAL A 28 -10.46 -4.36 6.70
CA VAL A 28 -11.40 -3.29 7.07
C VAL A 28 -10.61 -2.06 7.51
N ARG A 29 -9.66 -2.19 8.43
CA ARG A 29 -8.81 -1.08 8.88
C ARG A 29 -8.05 -0.41 7.73
N LEU A 30 -7.49 -1.20 6.81
CA LEU A 30 -6.78 -0.72 5.64
C LEU A 30 -7.64 0.15 4.74
N PHE A 31 -8.93 -0.19 4.60
CA PHE A 31 -9.83 0.51 3.69
C PHE A 31 -10.77 1.50 4.35
N SER A 32 -10.96 1.49 5.68
CA SER A 32 -12.03 2.27 6.33
C SER A 32 -11.54 3.42 7.23
N ARG A 33 -10.23 3.52 7.50
CA ARG A 33 -9.68 4.57 8.38
C ARG A 33 -9.97 5.95 7.76
N ARG A 34 -10.53 6.87 8.54
CA ARG A 34 -10.83 8.24 8.08
C ARG A 34 -9.59 9.13 8.21
N ALA A 35 -9.41 10.01 7.24
CA ALA A 35 -8.46 11.12 7.32
C ALA A 35 -9.16 12.40 7.79
N SER A 36 -8.37 13.40 8.20
CA SER A 36 -8.87 14.74 8.59
C SER A 36 -9.29 15.61 7.39
N GLY A 37 -9.01 15.17 6.17
CA GLY A 37 -9.34 15.86 4.93
C GLY A 37 -9.55 14.88 3.79
N LYS A 38 -9.66 15.42 2.57
CA LYS A 38 -9.88 14.65 1.34
C LYS A 38 -8.92 15.13 0.27
N ALA A 39 -8.37 14.19 -0.49
CA ALA A 39 -7.57 14.52 -1.66
C ALA A 39 -8.46 14.83 -2.87
N THR A 40 -7.92 15.62 -3.79
CA THR A 40 -8.54 15.92 -5.08
C THR A 40 -7.93 15.01 -6.13
N LEU A 41 -8.76 14.21 -6.80
CA LEU A 41 -8.35 13.50 -8.00
C LEU A 41 -8.57 14.41 -9.20
N ARG A 42 -7.50 14.75 -9.90
CA ARG A 42 -7.54 15.61 -11.10
C ARG A 42 -6.58 15.10 -12.15
N ARG A 43 -6.63 15.67 -13.36
CA ARG A 43 -5.60 15.45 -14.37
C ARG A 43 -4.27 16.03 -13.87
N ALA A 44 -3.18 15.27 -14.04
CA ALA A 44 -1.84 15.73 -13.69
C ALA A 44 -1.36 16.81 -14.65
N THR A 45 -0.60 17.78 -14.15
CA THR A 45 0.13 18.73 -15.01
C THR A 45 1.24 18.01 -15.80
N ALA A 46 1.86 18.67 -16.77
CA ALA A 46 2.99 18.11 -17.50
C ALA A 46 4.15 17.73 -16.55
N VAL A 47 4.44 18.61 -15.59
CA VAL A 47 5.45 18.41 -14.54
C VAL A 47 5.13 17.17 -13.71
N GLU A 48 3.90 17.10 -13.19
CA GLU A 48 3.45 16.01 -12.32
C GLU A 48 3.39 14.67 -13.06
N SER A 49 3.00 14.65 -14.34
CA SER A 49 2.87 13.40 -15.09
C SER A 49 4.22 12.85 -15.55
N GLY A 50 5.18 13.72 -15.87
CA GLY A 50 6.49 13.33 -16.38
C GLY A 50 6.48 12.58 -17.72
N LEU A 51 5.37 12.61 -18.43
CA LEU A 51 5.21 12.03 -19.77
C LEU A 51 5.36 13.07 -20.88
N VAL A 52 5.22 14.35 -20.53
CA VAL A 52 5.31 15.50 -21.43
C VAL A 52 6.23 16.53 -20.80
N GLY A 53 6.98 17.28 -21.63
CA GLY A 53 7.89 18.32 -21.15
C GLY A 53 7.16 19.39 -20.33
N GLY A 54 7.69 19.69 -19.15
CA GLY A 54 7.17 20.72 -18.25
C GLY A 54 8.29 21.34 -17.43
N VAL A 55 8.09 22.59 -17.01
CA VAL A 55 9.06 23.32 -16.18
C VAL A 55 8.61 23.24 -14.73
N VAL A 56 9.48 22.73 -13.86
CA VAL A 56 9.21 22.64 -12.42
C VAL A 56 9.05 24.06 -11.87
N PRO A 57 7.91 24.40 -11.24
CA PRO A 57 7.71 25.72 -10.64
C PRO A 57 8.73 25.99 -9.54
N GLU A 58 9.04 27.26 -9.31
CA GLU A 58 9.91 27.67 -8.21
C GLU A 58 9.36 27.18 -6.86
N GLY A 59 10.25 26.67 -6.00
CA GLY A 59 9.88 26.09 -4.71
C GLY A 59 9.23 24.70 -4.76
N ALA A 60 8.96 24.15 -5.96
CA ALA A 60 8.50 22.78 -6.11
C ALA A 60 9.68 21.81 -6.30
N ARG A 61 9.53 20.59 -5.80
CA ARG A 61 10.47 19.48 -6.01
C ARG A 61 9.74 18.27 -6.52
N VAL A 62 10.36 17.54 -7.44
CA VAL A 62 9.74 16.42 -8.14
C VAL A 62 10.64 15.21 -8.02
N PHE A 63 10.05 14.07 -7.68
CA PHE A 63 10.75 12.80 -7.56
C PHE A 63 10.02 11.75 -8.38
N ASP A 64 10.77 10.95 -9.12
CA ASP A 64 10.27 9.74 -9.78
C ASP A 64 10.61 8.51 -8.94
N GLY A 65 9.73 7.52 -8.97
CA GLY A 65 9.96 6.26 -8.28
C GLY A 65 8.95 5.18 -8.69
N TRP A 66 9.04 4.03 -8.05
CA TRP A 66 8.10 2.92 -8.24
C TRP A 66 7.21 2.79 -7.03
N SER A 67 5.88 2.81 -7.23
CA SER A 67 4.97 2.66 -6.11
C SER A 67 4.84 1.20 -5.70
N TYR A 68 5.00 0.95 -4.40
CA TYR A 68 4.56 -0.31 -3.82
C TYR A 68 3.03 -0.36 -3.81
N ARG A 69 2.48 -1.56 -3.94
CA ARG A 69 1.04 -1.80 -4.03
C ARG A 69 0.39 -1.69 -2.66
N VAL A 70 0.21 -0.46 -2.20
CA VAL A 70 -0.36 -0.12 -0.89
C VAL A 70 -1.73 0.58 -1.02
N GLY A 71 -2.29 1.05 0.08
CA GLY A 71 -3.66 1.60 0.14
C GLY A 71 -3.97 2.75 -0.84
N ALA A 72 -2.97 3.52 -1.28
CA ALA A 72 -3.14 4.58 -2.29
C ALA A 72 -3.45 4.04 -3.71
N ARG A 73 -3.25 2.74 -3.95
CA ARG A 73 -3.55 2.00 -5.19
C ARG A 73 -2.77 2.41 -6.41
N PHE A 74 -1.66 3.13 -6.24
CA PHE A 74 -0.71 3.30 -7.33
C PHE A 74 -0.04 1.96 -7.65
N ALA A 75 0.16 1.70 -8.92
CA ALA A 75 0.74 0.47 -9.40
C ALA A 75 1.61 0.74 -10.62
N GLY A 76 2.90 0.98 -10.39
CA GLY A 76 3.85 1.27 -11.46
C GLY A 76 4.75 2.46 -11.13
N ARG A 77 5.27 3.09 -12.18
CA ARG A 77 6.07 4.31 -12.05
C ARG A 77 5.18 5.45 -11.59
N VAL A 78 5.53 6.07 -10.49
CA VAL A 78 4.86 7.27 -9.97
C VAL A 78 5.80 8.44 -9.98
N ARG A 79 5.20 9.62 -10.02
CA ARG A 79 5.91 10.88 -9.82
C ARG A 79 5.22 11.65 -8.70
N ILE A 80 6.01 12.07 -7.73
CA ILE A 80 5.56 12.89 -6.61
C ILE A 80 6.12 14.30 -6.75
N ALA A 81 5.23 15.27 -6.85
CA ALA A 81 5.55 16.68 -6.82
C ALA A 81 5.20 17.24 -5.43
N VAL A 82 6.19 17.76 -4.74
CA VAL A 82 6.03 18.44 -3.45
C VAL A 82 6.09 19.94 -3.71
N TYR A 83 4.97 20.61 -3.47
CA TYR A 83 4.85 22.06 -3.47
C TYR A 83 4.94 22.59 -2.03
N VAL A 84 4.92 23.92 -1.89
CA VAL A 84 4.97 24.58 -0.57
C VAL A 84 3.82 24.14 0.33
N ASP A 85 2.60 24.12 -0.20
CA ASP A 85 1.35 23.90 0.54
C ASP A 85 0.71 22.52 0.31
N ARG A 86 1.10 21.82 -0.76
CA ARG A 86 0.44 20.60 -1.22
C ARG A 86 1.41 19.58 -1.82
N VAL A 87 0.94 18.35 -1.92
CA VAL A 87 1.63 17.24 -2.55
C VAL A 87 0.72 16.66 -3.62
N ALA A 88 1.27 16.42 -4.80
CA ALA A 88 0.59 15.73 -5.88
C ALA A 88 1.35 14.46 -6.24
N VAL A 89 0.67 13.31 -6.14
CA VAL A 89 1.21 12.02 -6.57
C VAL A 89 0.48 11.62 -7.84
N SER A 90 1.23 11.43 -8.93
CA SER A 90 0.70 11.00 -10.21
C SER A 90 1.23 9.63 -10.60
N GLY A 91 0.43 8.91 -11.38
CA GLY A 91 0.82 7.63 -11.93
C GLY A 91 -0.35 6.69 -12.17
N PRO A 92 -0.08 5.49 -12.70
CA PRO A 92 -1.05 4.43 -12.88
C PRO A 92 -1.71 4.05 -11.55
N ARG A 93 -3.06 4.08 -11.51
CA ARG A 93 -3.84 3.68 -10.33
C ARG A 93 -4.84 2.58 -10.67
N VAL A 94 -4.90 1.57 -9.80
CA VAL A 94 -5.87 0.49 -9.93
C VAL A 94 -7.25 0.97 -9.46
N PRO A 95 -8.34 0.67 -10.21
CA PRO A 95 -9.70 0.93 -9.76
C PRO A 95 -9.96 0.36 -8.37
N ARG A 96 -10.65 1.15 -7.54
CA ARG A 96 -10.77 0.85 -6.12
C ARG A 96 -11.45 -0.47 -5.83
N TRP A 97 -12.62 -0.69 -6.42
CA TRP A 97 -13.40 -1.91 -6.23
C TRP A 97 -12.59 -3.15 -6.62
N LEU A 98 -11.79 -3.05 -7.69
CA LEU A 98 -10.95 -4.13 -8.18
C LEU A 98 -9.80 -4.42 -7.20
N TYR A 99 -9.12 -3.38 -6.71
CA TYR A 99 -8.06 -3.53 -5.71
C TYR A 99 -8.60 -4.08 -4.38
N GLU A 100 -9.75 -3.60 -3.91
CA GLU A 100 -10.38 -4.09 -2.68
C GLU A 100 -10.76 -5.56 -2.81
N ALA A 101 -11.50 -5.94 -3.87
CA ALA A 101 -11.90 -7.33 -4.12
C ALA A 101 -10.68 -8.25 -4.21
N TRP A 102 -9.63 -7.81 -4.90
CA TRP A 102 -8.38 -8.52 -5.01
C TRP A 102 -7.71 -8.78 -3.66
N MET A 103 -7.59 -7.74 -2.83
CA MET A 103 -6.99 -7.83 -1.50
C MET A 103 -7.79 -8.77 -0.58
N TRP A 104 -9.12 -8.78 -0.71
CA TRP A 104 -9.98 -9.76 -0.04
C TRP A 104 -9.72 -11.18 -0.50
N VAL A 105 -9.70 -11.44 -1.81
CA VAL A 105 -9.43 -12.79 -2.34
C VAL A 105 -8.08 -13.31 -1.87
N GLN A 106 -7.02 -12.51 -2.02
CA GLN A 106 -5.68 -12.87 -1.58
C GLN A 106 -5.62 -13.10 -0.06
N GLY A 107 -6.16 -12.17 0.73
CA GLY A 107 -6.14 -12.25 2.18
C GLY A 107 -6.90 -13.46 2.72
N LEU A 108 -8.08 -13.76 2.18
CA LEU A 108 -8.88 -14.91 2.61
C LEU A 108 -8.20 -16.24 2.26
N LEU A 109 -7.63 -16.36 1.06
CA LEU A 109 -6.86 -17.55 0.67
C LEU A 109 -5.69 -17.80 1.63
N LEU A 110 -4.94 -16.75 1.96
CA LEU A 110 -3.84 -16.84 2.92
C LEU A 110 -4.33 -17.19 4.34
N ALA A 111 -5.43 -16.58 4.79
CA ALA A 111 -5.99 -16.82 6.12
C ALA A 111 -6.46 -18.28 6.30
N LEU A 112 -6.93 -18.92 5.24
CA LEU A 112 -7.37 -20.33 5.26
C LEU A 112 -6.22 -21.34 5.34
N VAL A 113 -4.96 -20.94 5.11
CA VAL A 113 -3.80 -21.82 5.25
C VAL A 113 -3.67 -22.31 6.70
N ALA A 114 -3.83 -21.42 7.68
CA ALA A 114 -3.71 -21.77 9.10
C ALA A 114 -4.72 -22.84 9.57
N PRO A 115 -6.04 -22.70 9.36
CA PRO A 115 -6.99 -23.75 9.73
C PRO A 115 -6.78 -25.05 8.93
N ALA A 116 -6.35 -24.99 7.67
CA ALA A 116 -6.03 -26.19 6.90
C ALA A 116 -4.81 -26.95 7.47
N LEU A 117 -3.76 -26.24 7.90
CA LEU A 117 -2.61 -26.85 8.58
C LEU A 117 -3.02 -27.46 9.92
N VAL A 118 -3.84 -26.76 10.71
CA VAL A 118 -4.36 -27.30 11.98
C VAL A 118 -5.20 -28.55 11.72
N ALA A 119 -6.06 -28.54 10.71
CA ALA A 119 -6.83 -29.71 10.31
C ALA A 119 -5.91 -30.89 9.97
N ALA A 120 -4.82 -30.67 9.22
CA ALA A 120 -3.84 -31.69 8.91
C ALA A 120 -3.18 -32.29 10.16
N VAL A 121 -2.84 -31.45 11.14
CA VAL A 121 -2.22 -31.90 12.39
C VAL A 121 -3.20 -32.67 13.26
N VAL A 122 -4.40 -32.13 13.53
CA VAL A 122 -5.32 -32.76 14.48
C VAL A 122 -5.95 -34.03 13.93
N SER A 123 -6.12 -34.13 12.60
CA SER A 123 -6.67 -35.31 11.92
C SER A 123 -5.63 -36.30 11.45
N LEU A 124 -4.35 -35.90 11.41
CA LEU A 124 -3.26 -36.65 10.78
C LEU A 124 -3.54 -37.05 9.32
N ASP A 125 -4.36 -36.25 8.61
CA ASP A 125 -4.69 -36.47 7.20
C ASP A 125 -3.87 -35.54 6.30
N TRP A 126 -2.99 -36.15 5.49
CA TRP A 126 -2.13 -35.45 4.52
C TRP A 126 -2.93 -34.66 3.47
N ARG A 127 -4.20 -35.01 3.22
CA ARG A 127 -5.05 -34.28 2.27
C ARG A 127 -5.22 -32.83 2.69
N TRP A 128 -5.32 -32.56 4.00
CA TRP A 128 -5.39 -31.19 4.53
C TRP A 128 -4.07 -30.45 4.36
N LEU A 129 -2.93 -31.14 4.43
CA LEU A 129 -1.64 -30.55 4.11
C LEU A 129 -1.58 -30.14 2.63
N VAL A 130 -2.08 -30.98 1.73
CA VAL A 130 -2.19 -30.63 0.30
C VAL A 130 -3.14 -29.46 0.07
N VAL A 131 -4.27 -29.40 0.78
CA VAL A 131 -5.17 -28.23 0.75
C VAL A 131 -4.45 -26.96 1.21
N ALA A 132 -3.70 -27.02 2.32
CA ALA A 132 -2.95 -25.88 2.82
C ALA A 132 -1.90 -25.38 1.81
N ILE A 133 -1.16 -26.32 1.19
CA ILE A 133 -0.17 -26.00 0.14
C ILE A 133 -0.86 -25.39 -1.08
N ALA A 134 -1.97 -25.97 -1.54
CA ALA A 134 -2.73 -25.46 -2.68
C ALA A 134 -3.26 -24.04 -2.40
N LEU A 135 -3.84 -23.79 -1.22
CA LEU A 135 -4.29 -22.46 -0.79
C LEU A 135 -3.14 -21.45 -0.80
N LEU A 136 -1.98 -21.84 -0.27
CA LEU A 136 -0.80 -20.99 -0.28
C LEU A 136 -0.35 -20.68 -1.71
N ILE A 137 -0.18 -21.68 -2.57
CA ILE A 137 0.24 -21.50 -3.97
C ILE A 137 -0.73 -20.59 -4.71
N VAL A 138 -2.05 -20.80 -4.56
CA VAL A 138 -3.06 -19.96 -5.20
C VAL A 138 -3.00 -18.53 -4.64
N SER A 139 -2.84 -18.36 -3.32
CA SER A 139 -2.66 -17.03 -2.71
C SER A 139 -1.43 -16.30 -3.25
N LEU A 140 -0.30 -17.00 -3.41
CA LEU A 140 0.93 -16.44 -3.95
C LEU A 140 0.77 -16.10 -5.44
N GLY A 141 0.11 -16.98 -6.20
CA GLY A 141 -0.21 -16.79 -7.61
C GLY A 141 -1.11 -15.59 -7.85
N VAL A 142 -2.15 -15.41 -7.02
CA VAL A 142 -2.96 -14.19 -6.98
C VAL A 142 -2.02 -13.02 -6.73
N SER A 143 -1.35 -12.93 -5.58
CA SER A 143 -0.44 -11.82 -5.24
C SER A 143 0.54 -11.41 -6.36
N ALA A 144 1.17 -12.40 -7.00
CA ALA A 144 2.12 -12.20 -8.10
C ALA A 144 1.44 -11.74 -9.40
N GLY A 145 0.27 -12.27 -9.75
CA GLY A 145 -0.49 -11.84 -10.92
C GLY A 145 -0.82 -10.36 -10.88
N GLY A 146 -1.17 -9.85 -9.70
CA GLY A 146 -1.37 -8.41 -9.49
C GLY A 146 -0.07 -7.62 -9.62
N ALA A 147 1.07 -8.21 -9.28
CA ALA A 147 2.36 -7.53 -9.39
C ALA A 147 2.70 -7.22 -10.83
N GLY A 148 2.45 -8.19 -11.72
CA GLY A 148 2.73 -8.07 -13.14
C GLY A 148 1.65 -7.30 -13.91
N LEU A 149 0.37 -7.50 -13.57
CA LEU A 149 -0.73 -6.96 -14.38
C LEU A 149 -1.01 -5.48 -14.12
N TRP A 150 -0.95 -5.03 -12.86
CA TRP A 150 -1.39 -3.68 -12.50
C TRP A 150 -0.57 -2.56 -13.15
N PRO A 151 0.78 -2.64 -13.23
CA PRO A 151 1.56 -1.65 -13.96
C PRO A 151 1.11 -1.48 -15.41
N GLY A 152 0.94 -2.59 -16.14
CA GLY A 152 0.48 -2.56 -17.53
C GLY A 152 -0.92 -1.98 -17.69
N LEU A 153 -1.88 -2.40 -16.85
CA LEU A 153 -3.25 -1.87 -16.89
C LEU A 153 -3.30 -0.38 -16.58
N GLY A 154 -2.53 0.08 -15.60
CA GLY A 154 -2.55 1.49 -15.21
C GLY A 154 -1.88 2.41 -16.23
N GLU A 155 -0.83 1.94 -16.93
CA GLU A 155 -0.15 2.71 -17.99
C GLU A 155 -1.08 2.98 -19.18
N VAL A 156 -1.98 2.05 -19.50
CA VAL A 156 -2.97 2.21 -20.59
C VAL A 156 -4.07 3.23 -20.25
N LEU A 157 -4.26 3.56 -18.98
CA LEU A 157 -5.31 4.46 -18.51
C LEU A 157 -4.90 5.95 -18.51
N HIS A 158 -3.86 6.33 -19.26
CA HIS A 158 -3.46 7.74 -19.39
C HIS A 158 -4.41 8.55 -20.29
N GLU A 159 -4.65 9.81 -19.97
CA GLU A 159 -5.46 10.72 -20.80
C GLU A 159 -4.57 11.67 -21.60
N LYS A 160 -4.42 11.37 -22.90
CA LYS A 160 -3.65 12.19 -23.86
C LYS A 160 -2.23 12.52 -23.33
N GLY A 161 -1.52 11.51 -22.80
CA GLY A 161 -0.17 11.67 -22.26
C GLY A 161 -0.11 12.27 -20.85
N HIS A 162 -1.22 12.29 -20.11
CA HIS A 162 -1.24 12.72 -18.71
C HIS A 162 -1.88 11.65 -17.83
N PHE A 163 -1.23 11.30 -16.72
CA PHE A 163 -1.87 10.53 -15.66
C PHE A 163 -2.87 11.37 -14.87
N HIS A 164 -3.67 10.74 -14.03
CA HIS A 164 -4.33 11.42 -12.93
C HIS A 164 -3.34 11.67 -11.79
N ALA A 165 -3.47 12.84 -11.15
CA ALA A 165 -2.79 13.19 -9.92
C ALA A 165 -3.78 13.16 -8.76
N LEU A 166 -3.36 12.54 -7.66
CA LEU A 166 -4.01 12.65 -6.37
C LEU A 166 -3.30 13.76 -5.59
N GLU A 167 -4.00 14.86 -5.35
CA GLU A 167 -3.47 16.06 -4.72
C GLU A 167 -4.06 16.23 -3.31
N PHE A 168 -3.22 16.51 -2.32
CA PHE A 168 -3.65 16.76 -0.94
C PHE A 168 -2.75 17.80 -0.25
N PRO A 169 -3.24 18.49 0.80
CA PRO A 169 -2.44 19.43 1.55
C PRO A 169 -1.21 18.75 2.16
N ARG A 170 -0.03 19.38 2.11
CA ARG A 170 1.20 18.81 2.66
C ARG A 170 1.06 18.55 4.16
N ALA A 171 0.34 19.42 4.86
CA ALA A 171 0.03 19.27 6.28
C ALA A 171 -0.80 18.02 6.63
N SER A 172 -1.42 17.36 5.64
CA SER A 172 -2.15 16.09 5.86
C SER A 172 -1.26 14.85 5.82
N VAL A 173 0.03 15.02 5.45
CA VAL A 173 1.01 13.94 5.44
C VAL A 173 1.39 13.57 6.87
N ARG A 174 1.34 12.27 7.18
CA ARG A 174 1.62 11.73 8.51
C ARG A 174 2.51 10.51 8.45
N GLU A 175 3.28 10.30 9.52
CA GLU A 175 4.12 9.11 9.72
C GLU A 175 4.97 8.78 8.48
N VAL A 176 5.86 9.72 8.14
CA VAL A 176 6.83 9.54 7.06
C VAL A 176 7.91 8.57 7.54
N ASP A 177 8.06 7.45 6.85
CA ASP A 177 9.09 6.44 7.12
C ASP A 177 9.96 6.24 5.88
N VAL A 178 11.24 5.94 6.10
CA VAL A 178 12.19 5.51 5.07
C VAL A 178 12.56 4.04 5.32
N GLY A 179 12.42 3.21 4.28
CA GLY A 179 12.64 1.77 4.33
C GLY A 179 11.45 1.01 4.91
N LYS A 180 11.61 0.50 6.13
CA LYS A 180 10.55 -0.25 6.81
C LYS A 180 9.34 0.66 7.05
N GLY A 181 8.14 0.10 7.00
CA GLY A 181 6.89 0.84 7.28
C GLY A 181 5.96 1.00 6.06
N TRP A 182 6.40 0.60 4.88
CA TRP A 182 5.56 0.59 3.67
C TRP A 182 4.27 -0.25 3.85
N SER A 183 4.29 -1.28 4.70
CA SER A 183 3.17 -2.19 4.96
C SER A 183 2.30 -1.81 6.17
N LYS A 184 2.51 -0.63 6.78
CA LYS A 184 1.65 -0.13 7.86
C LYS A 184 0.19 0.02 7.41
N GLY A 185 -0.73 0.03 8.38
CA GLY A 185 -2.16 0.24 8.12
C GLY A 185 -2.94 -1.06 7.82
N GLY A 186 -2.41 -2.21 8.21
CA GLY A 186 -3.07 -3.52 8.05
C GLY A 186 -2.53 -4.37 6.89
N LEU A 187 -1.76 -3.76 5.97
CA LEU A 187 -1.17 -4.48 4.84
C LEU A 187 -0.14 -5.54 5.27
N GLU A 188 0.51 -5.34 6.42
CA GLU A 188 1.44 -6.28 7.04
C GLU A 188 0.86 -7.67 7.30
N VAL A 189 -0.46 -7.79 7.46
CA VAL A 189 -1.15 -9.07 7.65
C VAL A 189 -1.40 -9.76 6.30
N VAL A 190 -1.81 -8.99 5.29
CA VAL A 190 -2.16 -9.50 3.95
C VAL A 190 -0.92 -9.93 3.16
N LEU A 191 0.20 -9.24 3.38
CA LEU A 191 1.49 -9.49 2.71
C LEU A 191 2.52 -10.12 3.65
N LEU A 192 2.09 -10.72 4.75
CA LEU A 192 2.96 -11.33 5.76
C LEU A 192 4.08 -12.21 5.15
N PRO A 193 3.81 -13.11 4.17
CA PRO A 193 4.86 -13.97 3.62
C PRO A 193 5.98 -13.22 2.88
N TYR A 194 5.70 -12.01 2.39
CA TYR A 194 6.64 -11.21 1.58
C TYR A 194 7.34 -10.11 2.38
N ARG A 195 6.82 -9.79 3.57
CA ARG A 195 7.21 -8.59 4.31
C ARG A 195 8.71 -8.50 4.53
N ALA A 196 9.33 -9.55 5.05
CA ALA A 196 10.76 -9.54 5.37
C ALA A 196 11.65 -9.34 4.12
N GLY A 197 11.26 -9.92 2.98
CA GLY A 197 11.99 -9.75 1.73
C GLY A 197 11.86 -8.32 1.18
N ILE A 198 10.65 -7.77 1.17
CA ILE A 198 10.41 -6.40 0.71
C ILE A 198 11.03 -5.37 1.67
N ASP A 199 11.03 -5.63 2.98
CA ASP A 199 11.69 -4.75 3.97
C ASP A 199 13.19 -4.61 3.69
N LYS A 200 13.86 -5.67 3.20
CA LYS A 200 15.26 -5.60 2.75
C LYS A 200 15.42 -4.78 1.47
N LEU A 201 14.52 -4.94 0.50
CA LEU A 201 14.58 -4.19 -0.76
C LEU A 201 14.28 -2.69 -0.55
N ALA A 202 13.39 -2.39 0.39
CA ALA A 202 12.97 -1.04 0.72
C ALA A 202 14.07 -0.23 1.44
N GLU A 203 15.04 -0.89 2.07
CA GLU A 203 15.98 -0.28 3.01
C GLU A 203 16.72 0.91 2.38
N GLY A 204 16.53 2.10 2.95
CA GLY A 204 17.12 3.35 2.48
C GLY A 204 16.53 3.93 1.20
N LEU A 205 15.63 3.23 0.50
CA LEU A 205 15.11 3.63 -0.81
C LEU A 205 13.62 3.97 -0.82
N ALA A 206 12.81 3.25 -0.04
CA ALA A 206 11.37 3.43 -0.04
C ALA A 206 10.93 4.54 0.93
N VAL A 207 10.26 5.56 0.43
CA VAL A 207 9.58 6.57 1.25
C VAL A 207 8.11 6.21 1.36
N SER A 208 7.59 6.15 2.58
CA SER A 208 6.19 5.82 2.80
C SER A 208 5.55 6.72 3.84
N PHE A 209 4.27 7.05 3.66
CA PHE A 209 3.55 7.99 4.51
C PHE A 209 2.04 7.76 4.43
N PHE A 210 1.29 8.25 5.42
CA PHE A 210 -0.17 8.33 5.36
C PHE A 210 -0.62 9.69 4.83
N ALA A 211 -1.64 9.69 3.98
CA ALA A 211 -2.31 10.88 3.49
C ALA A 211 -3.76 10.53 3.06
N PRO A 212 -4.65 11.51 2.89
CA PRO A 212 -6.02 11.27 2.47
C PRO A 212 -6.12 10.76 1.02
N ASP A 213 -7.10 9.90 0.74
CA ASP A 213 -7.56 9.57 -0.61
C ASP A 213 -8.71 10.48 -1.07
N GLU A 214 -9.17 10.26 -2.30
CA GLU A 214 -10.29 11.02 -2.89
C GLU A 214 -11.65 10.79 -2.21
N LEU A 215 -11.74 9.87 -1.24
CA LEU A 215 -12.94 9.59 -0.46
C LEU A 215 -12.77 10.00 1.02
N GLY A 216 -11.68 10.70 1.36
CA GLY A 216 -11.39 11.16 2.72
C GLY A 216 -10.92 10.04 3.65
N ARG A 217 -10.38 8.95 3.10
CA ARG A 217 -9.83 7.83 3.86
C ARG A 217 -8.32 8.00 4.01
N GLU A 218 -7.79 7.63 5.16
CA GLU A 218 -6.36 7.64 5.40
C GLU A 218 -5.76 6.40 4.74
N VAL A 219 -4.92 6.62 3.72
CA VAL A 219 -4.29 5.54 2.95
C VAL A 219 -2.77 5.66 3.00
N ARG A 220 -2.10 4.52 2.93
CA ARG A 220 -0.65 4.46 2.87
C ARG A 220 -0.19 4.71 1.43
N PHE A 221 0.82 5.57 1.29
CA PHE A 221 1.65 5.72 0.10
C PHE A 221 3.00 5.07 0.39
N ALA A 222 3.59 4.46 -0.62
CA ALA A 222 4.92 3.88 -0.55
C ALA A 222 5.55 3.95 -1.94
N ILE A 223 6.68 4.63 -2.01
CA ILE A 223 7.38 4.97 -3.25
C ILE A 223 8.83 4.58 -3.08
N ASP A 224 9.27 3.61 -3.87
CA ASP A 224 10.66 3.21 -4.01
C ASP A 224 11.38 4.22 -4.90
N THR A 225 12.30 4.98 -4.32
CA THR A 225 13.07 5.99 -5.04
C THR A 225 14.36 5.37 -5.59
N TYR A 226 14.93 5.97 -6.65
CA TYR A 226 16.11 5.40 -7.30
C TYR A 226 17.40 5.48 -6.46
N THR A 227 17.47 6.38 -5.48
CA THR A 227 18.67 6.59 -4.66
C THR A 227 18.31 6.92 -3.20
N PRO A 228 19.17 6.54 -2.23
CA PRO A 228 18.95 6.92 -0.83
C PRO A 228 18.97 8.43 -0.58
N GLU A 229 19.66 9.20 -1.42
CA GLU A 229 19.67 10.66 -1.38
C GLU A 229 18.28 11.22 -1.68
N TYR A 230 17.63 10.72 -2.73
CA TYR A 230 16.27 11.12 -3.10
C TYR A 230 15.25 10.67 -2.06
N ALA A 231 15.41 9.47 -1.50
CA ALA A 231 14.57 9.01 -0.40
C ALA A 231 14.62 9.97 0.80
N ARG A 232 15.84 10.35 1.21
CA ARG A 232 16.06 11.28 2.34
C ARG A 232 15.51 12.67 2.06
N GLU A 233 15.76 13.20 0.87
CA GLU A 233 15.26 14.52 0.47
C GLU A 233 13.73 14.56 0.45
N LEU A 234 13.10 13.58 -0.21
CA LEU A 234 11.65 13.46 -0.27
C LEU A 234 11.05 13.32 1.12
N ALA A 235 11.61 12.44 1.97
CA ALA A 235 11.14 12.26 3.34
C ALA A 235 11.25 13.55 4.16
N GLY A 236 12.35 14.30 4.02
CA GLY A 236 12.55 15.58 4.70
C GLY A 236 11.52 16.63 4.28
N LEU A 237 11.25 16.74 2.97
CA LEU A 237 10.24 17.66 2.43
C LEU A 237 8.81 17.31 2.90
N LEU A 238 8.49 16.03 2.98
CA LEU A 238 7.19 15.53 3.45
C LEU A 238 7.01 15.69 4.96
N ALA A 239 8.07 15.50 5.75
CA ALA A 239 8.04 15.66 7.21
C ALA A 239 8.06 17.13 7.66
N GLY A 240 8.57 18.04 6.81
CA GLY A 240 8.78 19.48 7.08
C GLY A 240 7.53 20.33 7.31
N SER A 241 6.37 19.74 7.63
CA SER A 241 5.17 20.45 8.09
C SER A 241 4.97 20.41 9.62
N ALA A 242 5.90 19.83 10.38
CA ALA A 242 5.80 19.69 11.85
C ALA A 242 6.75 20.59 12.67
N ALA A 243 7.66 21.35 12.04
CA ALA A 243 8.50 22.33 12.73
C ALA A 243 8.12 23.73 12.27
N GLY A 244 7.35 24.44 13.10
CA GLY A 244 7.30 25.89 13.02
C GLY A 244 8.73 26.42 13.12
N GLU A 245 9.03 27.45 12.33
CA GLU A 245 10.30 28.16 12.36
C GLU A 245 10.67 28.53 13.80
N PRO A 246 11.82 28.06 14.33
CA PRO A 246 12.37 28.66 15.53
C PRO A 246 13.13 29.92 15.10
N GLY A 247 12.44 31.05 15.03
CA GLY A 247 13.15 32.31 14.75
C GLY A 247 12.31 33.50 14.33
N GLN A 248 11.43 34.00 15.19
CA GLN A 248 11.08 35.44 15.22
C GLN A 248 10.31 35.79 16.50
N ALA A 249 10.96 35.66 17.65
CA ALA A 249 10.54 36.26 18.91
C ALA A 249 11.76 36.81 19.65
N ALA A 250 12.44 37.77 19.02
CA ALA A 250 13.37 38.69 19.67
C ALA A 250 13.66 39.84 18.72
N GLN A 251 12.74 40.80 18.61
CA GLN A 251 13.01 42.22 18.36
C GLN A 251 11.67 42.98 18.28
N ARG A 252 11.19 43.38 19.45
CA ARG A 252 10.67 44.72 19.78
C ARG A 252 10.27 44.75 21.24
#